data_AF-A0A935GUJ3-F1
#
_entry.id   AF-A0A935GUJ3-F1
#
_cell.length_a   1.000
_cell.length_b   1.000
_cell.length_c   1.000
_cell.angle_alpha   90.00
_cell.angle_beta   90.00
_cell.angle_gamma   90.00
#
_symmetry.space_group_name_H-M   'P 1'
#
loop_
_entity.id
_entity.type
_entity.pdbx_description
1 polymer ?
#
loop_
_entity_poly.entity_id
_entity_poly.type
_entity_poly.pdbx_seq_one_letter_code
_entity_poly.pdbx_strand_id
1 'polypeptide(L)' 'MNATSSRFQSLDLLVTLVAVVDSHATVLFANAALEDALCVSRRLIVGSNLENVFSEPHLLQK' A
#
# COMPACT_ATOMS: atom_id res chain seq x y z
N MET A 1 7.41 -0.98 18.49
CA MET A 1 6.71 0.20 17.93
C MET A 1 7.30 0.46 16.55
N ASN A 2 6.53 0.23 15.48
CA ASN A 2 7.02 0.14 14.09
C ASN A 2 7.58 1.48 13.58
N ALA A 3 8.90 1.59 13.47
CA ALA A 3 9.61 2.74 12.90
C ALA A 3 9.45 2.90 11.37
N THR A 4 8.77 1.95 10.71
CA THR A 4 8.64 1.90 9.23
C THR A 4 7.78 3.02 8.66
N SER A 5 6.74 3.46 9.39
CA SER A 5 5.79 4.47 8.88
C SER A 5 6.45 5.84 8.65
N SER A 6 7.45 6.20 9.46
CA SER A 6 8.14 7.50 9.31
C SER A 6 9.09 7.53 8.11
N ARG A 7 9.68 6.39 7.71
CA ARG A 7 10.66 6.32 6.61
C ARG A 7 10.06 6.66 5.24
N PHE A 8 8.75 6.43 5.06
CA PHE A 8 8.08 6.54 3.77
C PHE A 8 7.18 7.78 3.65
N GLN A 9 7.13 8.65 4.67
CA GLN A 9 6.20 9.78 4.68
C GLN A 9 6.35 10.75 3.50
N SER A 10 7.56 10.93 2.96
CA SER A 10 7.75 11.79 1.79
C SER A 10 7.00 11.29 0.55
N LEU A 11 6.69 9.99 0.46
CA LEU A 11 5.89 9.40 -0.61
C LEU A 11 4.41 9.79 -0.53
N ASP A 12 3.94 10.28 0.63
CA ASP A 12 2.57 10.75 0.83
C ASP A 12 2.28 12.06 0.07
N LEU A 13 3.32 12.77 -0.35
CA LEU A 13 3.22 14.00 -1.15
C LEU A 13 2.98 13.74 -2.64
N LEU A 14 3.11 12.49 -3.09
CA LEU A 14 2.97 12.12 -4.49
C LEU A 14 1.50 11.93 -4.86
N VAL A 15 1.13 12.43 -6.05
CA VAL A 15 -0.21 12.23 -6.65
C VAL A 15 -0.31 10.88 -7.38
N THR A 16 0.83 10.23 -7.62
CA THR A 16 0.88 8.87 -8.18
C THR A 16 0.52 7.85 -7.11
N LEU A 17 -0.19 6.78 -7.46
CA LEU A 17 -0.51 5.67 -6.56
C LEU A 17 0.79 4.94 -6.16
N VAL A 18 1.07 4.85 -4.86
CA VAL A 18 2.29 4.23 -4.34
C VAL A 18 1.96 3.24 -3.21
N ALA A 19 2.46 2.02 -3.36
CA ALA A 19 2.56 1.02 -2.29
C ALA A 19 4.03 0.60 -2.14
N VAL A 20 4.53 0.57 -0.91
CA VAL A 20 5.84 -0.03 -0.58
C VAL A 20 5.56 -1.40 0.01
N VAL A 21 6.20 -2.43 -0.53
CA VAL A 21 6.04 -3.83 -0.09
C VAL A 21 7.37 -4.45 0.33
N ASP A 22 7.31 -5.49 1.14
CA ASP A 22 8.46 -6.37 1.38
C ASP A 22 8.64 -7.44 0.28
N SER A 23 9.61 -8.33 0.45
CA SER A 23 9.89 -9.43 -0.49
C SER A 23 8.76 -10.46 -0.60
N HIS A 24 7.77 -10.45 0.29
CA HIS A 24 6.60 -11.31 0.29
C HIS A 24 5.34 -10.59 -0.18
N ALA A 25 5.49 -9.40 -0.78
CA ALA A 25 4.39 -8.53 -1.20
C ALA A 25 3.50 -8.03 -0.05
N THR A 26 3.99 -8.08 1.20
CA THR A 26 3.28 -7.50 2.35
C THR A 26 3.41 -5.98 2.29
N VAL A 27 2.30 -5.26 2.38
CA VAL A 27 2.27 -3.80 2.32
C VAL A 27 2.87 -3.21 3.59
N LEU A 28 3.97 -2.48 3.43
CA LEU A 28 4.66 -1.73 4.49
C LEU A 28 4.16 -0.29 4.60
N PHE A 29 3.73 0.29 3.47
CA PHE A 29 3.21 1.65 3.38
C PHE A 29 2.32 1.80 2.13
N ALA A 30 1.28 2.61 2.26
CA ALA A 30 0.45 3.09 1.15
C ALA A 30 0.36 4.61 1.28
N ASN A 31 0.37 5.33 0.16
CA ASN A 31 0.19 6.79 0.16
C ASN A 31 -1.29 7.20 0.12
N ALA A 32 -1.56 8.47 0.38
CA ALA A 32 -2.89 9.07 0.33
C ALA A 32 -3.58 8.87 -1.03
N ALA A 33 -2.86 9.07 -2.14
CA ALA A 33 -3.43 8.87 -3.48
C ALA A 33 -3.93 7.43 -3.70
N LEU A 34 -3.24 6.42 -3.16
CA LEU A 34 -3.69 5.03 -3.23
C LEU A 34 -4.89 4.76 -2.30
N GLU A 35 -4.89 5.32 -1.08
CA GLU A 35 -6.02 5.24 -0.15
C GLU A 35 -7.30 5.82 -0.77
N ASP A 36 -7.20 6.99 -1.41
CA ASP A 36 -8.29 7.66 -2.09
C ASP A 36 -8.83 6.85 -3.28
N ALA A 37 -7.94 6.27 -4.08
CA ALA A 37 -8.31 5.47 -5.25
C ALA A 37 -9.01 4.14 -4.88
N LEU A 38 -8.57 3.51 -3.79
CA LEU A 38 -9.13 2.24 -3.33
C LEU A 38 -10.35 2.40 -2.42
N CYS A 39 -10.58 3.60 -1.87
CA CYS A 39 -11.65 3.89 -0.92
C CYS A 39 -11.61 2.99 0.34
N VAL A 40 -10.41 2.59 0.77
CA VAL A 40 -10.19 1.77 1.98
C VAL A 40 -9.07 2.37 2.81
N SER A 41 -9.22 2.33 4.14
CA SER A 41 -8.22 2.94 5.01
C SER A 41 -6.86 2.28 4.88
N ARG A 42 -5.77 3.07 4.90
CA ARG A 42 -4.38 2.55 4.94
C ARG A 42 -4.15 1.51 6.03
N ARG A 43 -4.88 1.60 7.15
CA ARG A 43 -4.78 0.64 8.27
C ARG A 43 -5.26 -0.76 7.91
N LEU A 44 -6.17 -0.89 6.94
CA LEU A 44 -6.65 -2.20 6.46
C LEU A 44 -5.68 -2.82 5.46
N ILE A 45 -4.96 -1.99 4.72
CA ILE A 45 -4.03 -2.41 3.67
C ILE A 45 -2.67 -2.80 4.28
N VAL A 46 -2.13 -1.98 5.19
CA VAL A 46 -0.80 -2.19 5.77
C VAL A 46 -0.77 -3.50 6.57
N GLY A 47 0.23 -4.34 6.30
CA GLY A 47 0.38 -5.68 6.90
C GLY A 47 -0.37 -6.79 6.15
N SER A 48 -1.17 -6.45 5.14
CA SER A 48 -1.78 -7.42 4.22
C SER A 48 -0.92 -7.64 2.97
N ASN A 49 -1.18 -8.73 2.25
CA ASN A 49 -0.60 -8.94 0.92
C ASN A 49 -1.24 -7.97 -0.09
N LEU A 50 -0.43 -7.32 -0.92
CA LEU A 50 -0.88 -6.32 -1.88
C LEU A 50 -1.93 -6.84 -2.87
N GLU A 51 -1.88 -8.11 -3.27
CA GLU A 51 -2.84 -8.69 -4.20
C GLU A 51 -4.27 -8.63 -3.64
N ASN A 52 -4.43 -8.88 -2.33
CA ASN A 52 -5.74 -8.89 -1.65
C ASN A 52 -6.44 -7.52 -1.62
N VAL A 53 -5.71 -6.47 -1.96
CA VAL A 53 -6.21 -5.09 -1.98
C VAL A 53 -7.04 -4.82 -3.24
N PHE A 54 -6.84 -5.62 -4.30
CA PHE A 54 -7.53 -5.47 -5.57
C PHE A 54 -8.70 -6.44 -5.66
N SER A 55 -9.83 -5.97 -6.22
CA SER A 55 -11.02 -6.81 -6.42
C SER A 55 -10.77 -7.97 -7.39
N GLU A 56 -9.78 -7.81 -8.28
CA GLU A 56 -9.36 -8.81 -9.25
C GLU A 56 -7.86 -9.11 -9.05
N PRO A 57 -7.49 -9.82 -7.97
CA PRO A 57 -6.08 -10.04 -7.59
C PRO A 57 -5.29 -10.80 -8.66
N HIS A 58 -5.98 -11.62 -9.46
CA HIS A 58 -5.41 -12.40 -10.56
C HIS A 58 -4.82 -11.53 -11.69
N LEU A 59 -5.23 -10.26 -11.81
CA LEU A 59 -4.68 -9.33 -12.81
C LEU A 59 -3.25 -8.87 -12.49
N LEU A 60 -2.79 -9.05 -11.24
CA LEU A 60 -1.41 -8.74 -10.84
C LEU A 60 -0.45 -9.92 -11.02
N GLN A 61 -0.96 -11.12 -11.30
CA GLN A 61 -0.13 -12.28 -11.58
C GLN A 61 0.30 -12.24 -13.05
N LYS A 62 1.61 -12.41 -13.29
CA LYS A 62 2.22 -12.35 -14.61
C LYS A 62 2.32 -13.73 -15.25
#